data_AF-A0A4Q4WBX2-F1
#
_entry.id   AF-A0A4Q4WBX2-F1
#
_cell.length_a   1.000
_cell.length_b   1.000
_cell.length_c   1.000
_cell.angle_alpha   90.00
_cell.angle_beta   90.00
_cell.angle_gamma   90.00
#
_symmetry.space_group_name_H-M   'P 1'
#
loop_
_entity.id
_entity.type
_entity.pdbx_description
1 polymer ?
#
loop_
_entity_poly.entity_id
_entity_poly.type
_entity_poly.pdbx_seq_one_letter_code
_entity_poly.pdbx_strand_id
1 'polypeptide(L)'
;MAQEASDNPKPLLLSDEEKRVLELHDRLQQLQLEIALLTAQNNYLPSTTTSSSEEERAIKAAQKELLDSRARYVLRNEAVESVVMANPIMQAVHSGANASPIERDLLPTLEQRDAASVTLAKQSTELRALLDELAEVEGRSLRLGRENADLAAEVLRLAGEANRRNNGMGEPWADADPDLAAEIVELEAQVRASRKRWRVVKGTASAFVAGSGIDWARDAELRDIVLDAEDDDI
;
A
#
# COMPACT_ATOMS: atom_id res chain seq x y z
N MET A 1 19.35 -10.15 -21.21
CA MET A 1 19.71 -8.73 -21.44
C MET A 1 18.93 -7.89 -20.46
N ALA A 2 19.57 -7.48 -19.36
CA ALA A 2 19.14 -6.39 -18.49
C ALA A 2 20.36 -6.05 -17.65
N GLN A 3 21.12 -5.05 -18.10
CA GLN A 3 22.25 -4.53 -17.35
C GLN A 3 21.64 -3.64 -16.26
N GLU A 4 21.67 -4.08 -15.00
CA GLU A 4 21.41 -3.22 -13.86
C GLU A 4 22.52 -2.17 -13.81
N ALA A 5 22.26 -1.01 -14.42
CA ALA A 5 23.07 0.17 -14.19
C ALA A 5 22.80 0.61 -12.76
N SER A 6 23.70 0.24 -11.84
CA SER A 6 23.77 0.84 -10.51
C SER A 6 24.16 2.31 -10.67
N ASP A 7 23.18 3.15 -10.98
CA ASP A 7 23.30 4.59 -11.03
C ASP A 7 23.29 5.13 -9.60
N ASN A 8 24.31 4.72 -8.82
CA ASN A 8 24.60 5.37 -7.57
C ASN A 8 24.99 6.81 -7.92
N PRO A 9 24.30 7.83 -7.37
CA PRO A 9 24.69 9.22 -7.62
C PRO A 9 26.16 9.34 -7.27
N LYS A 10 26.99 9.77 -8.23
CA LYS A 10 28.42 9.99 -7.98
C LYS A 10 28.52 10.81 -6.71
N PRO A 11 29.11 10.28 -5.62
CA PRO A 11 29.21 11.03 -4.39
C PRO A 11 29.95 12.32 -4.71
N LEU A 12 29.44 13.45 -4.22
CA LEU A 12 30.14 14.72 -4.28
C LEU A 12 31.55 14.44 -3.74
N LEU A 13 32.55 14.47 -4.62
CA LEU A 13 33.93 14.21 -4.28
C LEU A 13 34.46 15.46 -3.59
N LEU A 14 34.00 15.68 -2.36
CA LEU A 14 34.48 16.76 -1.53
C LEU A 14 35.96 16.52 -1.26
N SER A 15 36.77 17.52 -1.56
CA SER A 15 38.17 17.58 -1.15
C SER A 15 38.27 17.42 0.37
N ASP A 16 39.38 16.88 0.86
CA ASP A 16 39.59 16.73 2.30
C ASP A 16 39.58 18.10 3.01
N GLU A 17 39.93 19.17 2.30
CA GLU A 17 39.78 20.55 2.78
C GLU A 17 38.31 20.95 2.95
N GLU A 18 37.45 20.61 1.99
CA GLU A 18 36.02 20.94 2.03
C GLU A 18 35.31 20.19 3.16
N LYS A 19 35.66 18.90 3.35
CA LYS A 19 35.19 18.12 4.51
C LYS A 19 35.64 18.77 5.82
N ARG A 20 36.89 19.23 5.88
CA ARG A 20 37.42 19.89 7.07
C ARG A 20 36.70 21.21 7.37
N VAL A 21 36.35 21.98 6.35
CA VAL A 21 35.57 23.21 6.50
C VAL A 21 34.18 22.91 7.08
N LEU A 22 33.52 21.86 6.60
CA LEU A 22 32.21 21.43 7.13
C LEU A 22 32.30 20.99 8.60
N GLU A 23 33.30 20.18 8.96
CA GLU A 23 33.54 19.79 10.36
C GLU A 23 33.77 21.01 11.28
N LEU A 24 34.52 22.01 10.78
CA LEU A 24 34.77 23.24 11.53
C LEU A 24 33.50 24.08 11.67
N HIS A 25 32.66 24.14 10.64
CA HIS A 25 31.37 24.80 10.70
C HIS A 25 30.46 24.16 11.74
N ASP A 26 30.35 22.83 11.77
CA ASP A 26 29.53 22.11 12.74
C ASP A 26 30.03 22.34 14.17
N ARG A 27 31.35 22.30 14.36
CA ARG A 27 31.98 22.62 15.65
C ARG A 27 31.74 24.06 16.08
N LEU A 28 31.74 25.01 15.13
CA LEU A 28 31.46 26.41 15.39
C LEU A 28 30.00 26.60 15.83
N GLN A 29 29.05 25.96 15.16
CA GLN A 29 27.64 25.96 15.57
C GLN A 29 27.45 25.38 16.98
N GLN A 30 28.12 24.28 17.30
CA GLN A 30 28.08 23.68 18.64
C GLN A 30 28.61 24.65 19.71
N LEU A 31 29.76 25.30 19.46
CA LEU A 31 30.33 26.26 20.40
C LEU A 31 29.43 27.49 20.59
N GLN A 32 28.79 27.97 19.53
CA GLN A 32 27.81 29.06 19.62
C GLN A 32 26.63 28.70 20.52
N LEU A 33 26.13 27.46 20.42
CA LEU A 33 25.07 26.95 21.29
C LEU A 33 25.53 26.89 22.76
N GLU A 34 26.74 26.37 23.01
CA GLU A 34 27.31 26.28 24.36
C GLU A 34 27.48 27.66 24.99
N ILE A 35 28.01 28.63 24.25
CA ILE A 35 28.13 30.02 24.71
C ILE A 35 26.75 30.62 25.02
N ALA A 36 25.75 30.37 24.17
CA ALA A 36 24.40 30.86 24.41
C ALA A 36 23.78 30.26 25.68
N LEU A 37 23.99 28.97 25.94
CA LEU A 37 23.54 28.30 27.17
C LEU A 37 24.24 28.85 28.42
N LEU A 38 25.56 29.01 28.38
CA LEU A 38 26.34 29.58 29.48
C LEU A 38 25.93 31.03 29.76
N THR A 39 25.66 31.82 28.71
CA THR A 39 25.19 33.20 28.84
C THR A 39 23.79 33.24 29.45
N ALA A 40 22.88 32.35 29.02
CA ALA A 40 21.54 32.23 29.60
C ALA A 40 21.59 31.82 31.08
N GLN A 41 22.49 30.91 31.45
CA GLN A 41 22.70 30.50 32.84
C GLN A 41 23.25 31.64 33.70
N ASN A 42 24.24 32.39 33.19
CA ASN A 42 24.83 33.53 33.91
C ASN A 42 23.84 34.70 34.09
N ASN A 43 22.93 34.89 33.13
CA ASN A 43 21.90 35.92 33.21
C ASN A 43 20.69 35.50 34.07
N TYR A 44 20.62 34.24 34.51
CA TYR A 44 19.56 33.75 35.37
C TYR A 44 19.78 34.21 36.82
N LEU A 45 19.14 35.32 37.19
CA LEU A 45 19.04 35.79 38.56
C LEU A 45 17.70 35.30 39.17
N PRO A 46 17.70 34.45 40.21
CA PRO A 46 16.48 34.08 40.89
C PRO A 46 15.96 35.30 41.68
N SER A 47 14.96 36.00 41.13
CA SER A 47 14.24 37.05 41.85
C SER A 47 13.52 36.45 43.06
N THR A 48 13.93 36.82 44.27
CA THR A 48 13.34 36.35 45.53
C THR A 48 12.47 37.40 46.23
N THR A 49 12.20 38.55 45.60
CA THR A 49 11.62 39.71 46.29
C THR A 49 10.60 40.55 45.50
N THR A 50 10.08 40.09 44.35
CA THR A 50 9.13 40.89 43.56
C THR A 50 7.68 40.44 43.80
N SER A 51 6.72 41.37 43.76
CA SER A 51 5.31 41.03 43.99
C SER A 51 4.81 40.02 42.93
N SER A 52 4.05 39.00 43.33
CA SER A 52 3.62 37.91 42.43
C SER A 52 2.93 38.40 41.14
N SER A 53 2.25 39.55 41.20
CA SER A 53 1.57 40.16 40.05
C SER A 53 2.51 40.80 39.02
N GLU A 54 3.67 41.29 39.44
CA GLU A 54 4.69 41.86 38.55
C GLU A 54 5.57 40.77 37.96
N GLU A 55 5.87 39.72 38.75
CA GLU A 55 6.55 38.52 38.28
C GLU A 55 5.76 37.81 37.19
N GLU A 56 4.44 37.63 37.34
CA GLU A 56 3.60 37.04 36.30
C GLU A 56 3.59 37.84 34.99
N ARG A 57 3.59 39.18 35.07
CA ARG A 57 3.67 40.04 33.88
C ARG A 57 5.04 39.98 33.23
N ALA A 58 6.11 39.98 34.02
CA ALA A 58 7.48 39.84 33.53
C ALA A 58 7.71 38.48 32.87
N ILE A 59 7.19 37.40 33.47
CA ILE A 59 7.24 36.05 32.90
C ILE A 59 6.48 35.98 31.58
N LYS A 60 5.26 36.53 31.51
CA LYS A 60 4.48 36.57 30.26
C LYS A 60 5.17 37.40 29.17
N ALA A 61 5.79 38.52 29.53
CA ALA A 61 6.56 39.34 28.61
C ALA A 61 7.79 38.59 28.09
N ALA A 62 8.56 37.97 28.99
CA ALA A 62 9.74 37.17 28.64
C ALA A 62 9.38 35.94 27.79
N GLN A 63 8.26 35.26 28.07
CA GLN A 63 7.75 34.17 27.24
C GLN A 63 7.40 34.65 25.83
N LYS A 64 6.74 35.80 25.71
CA LYS A 64 6.42 36.39 24.40
C LYS A 64 7.68 36.78 23.63
N GLU A 65 8.67 37.36 24.30
CA GLU A 65 9.97 37.71 23.70
C GLU A 65 10.77 36.47 23.28
N LEU A 66 10.75 35.40 24.07
CA LEU A 66 11.35 34.11 23.72
C LEU A 66 10.67 33.50 22.48
N LEU A 67 9.33 33.52 22.44
CA LEU A 67 8.59 33.00 21.28
C LEU A 67 8.85 33.84 20.03
N ASP A 68 8.91 35.17 20.13
CA ASP A 68 9.21 36.07 19.02
C ASP A 68 10.65 35.88 18.52
N SER A 69 11.63 35.82 19.42
CA SER A 69 13.03 35.54 19.05
C SER A 69 13.20 34.16 18.42
N ARG A 70 12.51 33.12 18.92
CA ARG A 70 12.50 31.79 18.31
C ARG A 70 11.89 31.82 16.91
N ALA A 71 10.74 32.47 16.73
CA ALA A 71 10.10 32.60 15.44
C ALA A 71 11.02 33.32 14.43
N ARG A 72 11.64 34.44 14.84
CA ARG A 72 12.61 35.18 14.03
C ARG A 72 13.83 34.34 13.67
N TYR A 73 14.35 33.55 14.60
CA TYR A 73 15.48 32.65 14.35
C TYR A 73 15.14 31.60 13.30
N VAL A 74 13.98 30.93 13.45
CA VAL A 74 13.50 29.91 12.51
C VAL A 74 13.31 30.52 11.13
N LEU A 75 12.60 31.64 11.03
CA LEU A 75 12.36 32.33 9.75
C LEU A 75 13.66 32.78 9.09
N ARG A 76 14.62 33.29 9.86
CA ARG A 76 15.94 33.66 9.32
C ARG A 76 16.66 32.43 8.79
N ASN A 77 16.65 31.33 9.53
CA ASN A 77 17.33 30.11 9.10
C ASN A 77 16.68 29.54 7.83
N GLU A 78 15.34 29.49 7.79
CA GLU A 78 14.58 29.05 6.62
C GLU A 78 14.84 29.94 5.39
N ALA A 79 14.89 31.27 5.58
CA ALA A 79 15.22 32.20 4.49
C ALA A 79 16.66 32.00 3.98
N VAL A 80 17.63 31.84 4.90
CA VAL A 80 19.03 31.57 4.52
C VAL A 80 19.14 30.24 3.79
N GLU A 81 18.50 29.18 4.30
CA GLU A 81 18.48 27.86 3.70
C GLU A 81 17.86 27.90 2.29
N SER A 82 16.72 28.58 2.14
CA SER A 82 16.07 28.78 0.85
C SER A 82 16.97 29.48 -0.16
N VAL A 83 17.68 30.55 0.24
CA VAL A 83 18.62 31.26 -0.63
C VAL A 83 19.83 30.39 -0.99
N VAL A 84 20.40 29.68 -0.02
CA VAL A 84 21.57 28.80 -0.22
C VAL A 84 21.23 27.61 -1.11
N MET A 85 20.00 27.09 -1.07
CA MET A 85 19.56 26.03 -1.97
C MET A 85 19.13 26.54 -3.35
N ALA A 86 18.37 27.63 -3.41
CA ALA A 86 17.76 28.10 -4.66
C ALA A 86 18.75 28.84 -5.56
N ASN A 87 19.66 29.65 -5.01
CA ASN A 87 20.58 30.44 -5.83
C ASN A 87 21.50 29.56 -6.70
N PRO A 88 22.17 28.51 -6.17
CA PRO A 88 22.99 27.61 -6.98
C PRO A 88 22.20 26.94 -8.11
N ILE A 89 20.95 26.52 -7.85
CA ILE A 89 20.08 25.91 -8.86
C ILE A 89 19.76 26.92 -9.97
N MET A 90 19.38 28.15 -9.61
CA MET A 90 19.08 29.20 -10.57
C MET A 90 20.31 29.58 -11.41
N GLN A 91 21.49 29.66 -10.80
CA GLN A 91 22.73 29.95 -11.52
C GLN A 91 23.15 28.80 -12.45
N ALA A 92 22.98 27.55 -12.01
CA ALA A 92 23.24 26.35 -12.80
C ALA A 92 22.39 26.32 -14.07
N VAL A 93 21.08 26.56 -13.95
CA VAL A 93 20.14 26.52 -15.07
C VAL A 93 20.33 27.70 -16.02
N HIS A 94 20.54 28.91 -15.49
CA HIS A 94 20.61 30.12 -16.32
C HIS A 94 22.01 30.45 -16.84
N SER A 95 23.03 29.65 -16.49
CA SER A 95 24.43 29.91 -16.86
C SER A 95 24.82 31.37 -16.64
N GLY A 96 24.44 31.93 -15.49
CA GLY A 96 24.63 33.34 -15.19
C GLY A 96 26.09 33.77 -15.40
N ALA A 97 26.30 35.01 -15.85
CA ALA A 97 27.64 35.55 -16.03
C ALA A 97 28.47 35.51 -14.72
N ASN A 98 27.80 35.47 -13.57
CA ASN A 98 28.38 35.37 -12.23
C ASN A 98 28.33 33.94 -11.63
N ALA A 99 27.89 32.93 -12.39
CA ALA A 99 27.83 31.56 -11.89
C ALA A 99 29.24 31.03 -11.64
N SER A 100 29.47 30.51 -10.45
CA SER A 100 30.73 29.85 -10.11
C SER A 100 30.89 28.55 -10.92
N PRO A 101 32.11 28.04 -11.13
CA PRO A 101 32.34 26.79 -11.83
C PRO A 101 31.58 25.61 -11.21
N ILE A 102 31.53 25.54 -9.87
CA ILE A 102 30.79 24.53 -9.12
C ILE A 102 29.29 24.59 -9.42
N GLU A 103 28.70 25.78 -9.53
CA GLU A 103 27.28 25.92 -9.85
C GLU A 103 26.97 25.46 -11.27
N ARG A 104 27.88 25.69 -12.24
CA ARG A 104 27.70 25.18 -13.62
C ARG A 104 27.77 23.66 -13.69
N ASP A 105 28.63 23.04 -12.88
CA ASP A 105 28.77 21.59 -12.81
C ASP A 105 27.53 20.89 -12.19
N LEU A 106 26.62 21.62 -11.54
CA LEU A 106 25.37 21.07 -11.01
C LEU A 106 24.34 20.75 -12.10
N LEU A 107 24.41 21.39 -13.27
CA LEU A 107 23.42 21.25 -14.34
C LEU A 107 23.11 19.79 -14.74
N PRO A 108 24.10 18.92 -15.06
CA PRO A 108 23.81 17.53 -15.43
C PRO A 108 23.10 16.74 -14.31
N THR A 109 23.46 17.01 -13.05
CA THR A 109 22.81 16.37 -11.90
C THR A 109 21.37 16.85 -11.71
N LEU A 110 21.12 18.15 -11.97
CA LEU A 110 19.77 18.72 -11.95
C LEU A 110 18.90 18.13 -13.07
N GLU A 111 19.44 17.98 -14.29
CA GLU A 111 18.72 17.36 -15.41
C GLU A 111 18.35 15.91 -15.11
N GLN A 112 19.27 15.14 -14.51
CA GLN A 112 18.99 13.76 -14.06
C GLN A 112 17.90 13.73 -12.98
N ARG A 113 17.98 14.61 -11.99
CA ARG A 113 16.96 14.74 -10.94
C ARG A 113 15.59 15.08 -11.54
N ASP A 114 15.54 16.01 -12.48
CA ASP A 114 14.29 16.47 -13.09
C ASP A 114 13.67 15.37 -13.96
N ALA A 115 14.49 14.63 -14.73
CA ALA A 115 14.05 13.45 -15.46
C ALA A 115 13.48 12.38 -14.52
N ALA A 116 14.18 12.07 -13.42
CA ALA A 116 13.71 11.12 -12.41
C ALA A 116 12.41 11.59 -11.73
N SER A 117 12.29 12.89 -11.46
CA SER A 117 11.08 13.50 -10.86
C SER A 117 9.89 13.41 -11.80
N VAL A 118 10.10 13.62 -13.11
CA VAL A 118 9.06 13.44 -14.13
C VAL A 118 8.62 11.97 -14.22
N THR A 119 9.56 11.02 -14.19
CA THR A 119 9.21 9.59 -14.19
C THR A 119 8.45 9.18 -12.93
N LEU A 120 8.86 9.68 -11.76
CA LEU A 120 8.19 9.42 -10.49
C LEU A 120 6.78 10.01 -10.48
N ALA A 121 6.60 11.22 -10.99
CA ALA A 121 5.30 11.86 -11.10
C ALA A 121 4.35 11.03 -11.99
N LYS A 122 4.83 10.55 -13.15
CA LYS A 122 4.06 9.68 -14.04
C LYS A 122 3.67 8.36 -13.37
N GLN A 123 4.63 7.68 -12.74
CA GLN A 123 4.38 6.44 -12.00
C GLN A 123 3.38 6.65 -10.85
N SER A 124 3.48 7.79 -10.15
CA SER A 124 2.52 8.13 -9.09
C SER A 124 1.11 8.37 -9.63
N THR A 125 0.98 9.03 -10.79
CA THR A 125 -0.33 9.21 -11.43
C THR A 125 -0.92 7.90 -11.94
N GLU A 126 -0.09 7.03 -12.54
CA GLU A 126 -0.50 5.69 -12.99
C GLU A 126 -0.94 4.82 -11.80
N LEU A 127 -0.16 4.84 -10.71
CA LEU A 127 -0.50 4.11 -9.49
C LEU A 127 -1.82 4.61 -8.89
N ARG A 128 -2.07 5.92 -8.86
CA ARG A 128 -3.36 6.45 -8.41
C ARG A 128 -4.51 5.99 -9.30
N ALA A 129 -4.35 6.04 -10.61
CA ALA A 129 -5.37 5.56 -11.54
C ALA A 129 -5.69 4.06 -11.31
N LEU A 130 -4.66 3.22 -11.12
CA LEU A 130 -4.84 1.79 -10.83
C LEU A 130 -5.54 1.55 -9.49
N LEU A 131 -5.23 2.35 -8.46
CA LEU A 131 -5.91 2.26 -7.16
C LEU A 131 -7.38 2.68 -7.27
N ASP A 132 -7.68 3.71 -8.06
CA ASP A 132 -9.06 4.15 -8.31
C ASP A 132 -9.85 3.07 -9.08
N GLU A 133 -9.25 2.46 -10.11
CA GLU A 133 -9.83 1.33 -10.85
C GLU A 133 -10.06 0.10 -9.94
N LEU A 134 -9.10 -0.22 -9.07
CA LEU A 134 -9.22 -1.31 -8.11
C LEU A 134 -10.38 -1.05 -7.15
N ALA A 135 -10.47 0.17 -6.59
CA ALA A 135 -11.55 0.55 -5.68
C ALA A 135 -12.93 0.46 -6.37
N GLU A 136 -13.02 0.82 -7.65
CA GLU A 136 -14.24 0.67 -8.44
C GLU A 136 -14.62 -0.80 -8.65
N VAL A 137 -13.66 -1.65 -9.01
CA VAL A 137 -13.86 -3.09 -9.20
C VAL A 137 -14.27 -3.77 -7.89
N GLU A 138 -13.61 -3.44 -6.77
CA GLU A 138 -13.98 -3.94 -5.45
C GLU A 138 -15.40 -3.48 -5.05
N GLY A 139 -15.73 -2.22 -5.30
CA GLY A 139 -17.08 -1.69 -5.09
C GLY A 139 -18.15 -2.43 -5.92
N ARG A 140 -17.86 -2.71 -7.20
CA ARG A 140 -18.73 -3.50 -8.07
C ARG A 140 -18.85 -4.95 -7.60
N SER A 141 -17.75 -5.58 -7.20
CA SER A 141 -17.73 -6.95 -6.69
C SER A 141 -18.57 -7.11 -5.43
N LEU A 142 -18.43 -6.19 -4.46
CA LEU A 142 -19.25 -6.19 -3.24
C LEU A 142 -20.74 -6.01 -3.53
N ARG A 143 -21.08 -5.16 -4.50
CA ARG A 143 -22.47 -4.97 -4.92
C ARG A 143 -23.04 -6.23 -5.57
N LEU A 144 -22.33 -6.80 -6.54
CA LEU A 144 -22.74 -8.04 -7.21
C LEU A 144 -22.82 -9.22 -6.23
N GLY A 145 -21.91 -9.29 -5.26
CA GLY A 145 -21.96 -10.29 -4.19
C GLY A 145 -23.23 -10.20 -3.35
N ARG A 146 -23.70 -8.99 -3.04
CA ARG A 146 -24.99 -8.79 -2.35
C ARG A 146 -26.17 -9.17 -3.23
N GLU A 147 -26.19 -8.72 -4.48
CA GLU A 147 -27.26 -9.03 -5.44
C GLU A 147 -27.36 -10.56 -5.68
N ASN A 148 -26.23 -11.26 -5.80
CA ASN A 148 -26.20 -12.72 -5.92
C ASN A 148 -26.71 -13.41 -4.65
N ALA A 149 -26.37 -12.91 -3.46
CA ALA A 149 -26.87 -13.48 -2.20
C ALA A 149 -28.39 -13.31 -2.07
N ASP A 150 -28.92 -12.14 -2.45
CA ASP A 150 -30.36 -11.86 -2.45
C ASP A 150 -31.10 -12.76 -3.46
N LEU A 151 -30.56 -12.91 -4.68
CA LEU A 151 -31.11 -13.81 -5.70
C LEU A 151 -31.05 -15.28 -5.26
N ALA A 152 -29.96 -15.72 -4.65
CA ALA A 152 -29.84 -17.09 -4.13
C ALA A 152 -30.86 -17.36 -3.01
N ALA A 153 -31.08 -16.39 -2.11
CA ALA A 153 -32.12 -16.47 -1.08
C ALA A 153 -33.52 -16.59 -1.70
N GLU A 154 -33.78 -15.84 -2.78
CA GLU A 154 -35.05 -15.89 -3.50
C GLU A 154 -35.25 -17.22 -4.23
N VAL A 155 -34.21 -17.75 -4.88
CA VAL A 155 -34.24 -19.09 -5.50
C VAL A 155 -34.52 -20.17 -4.46
N LEU A 156 -33.86 -20.13 -3.31
CA LEU A 156 -34.11 -21.08 -2.21
C LEU A 156 -35.55 -20.96 -1.67
N ARG A 157 -36.07 -19.74 -1.56
CA ARG A 157 -37.46 -19.49 -1.17
C ARG A 157 -38.43 -20.11 -2.18
N LEU A 158 -38.23 -19.86 -3.47
CA LEU A 158 -39.05 -20.38 -4.57
C LEU A 158 -38.95 -21.90 -4.70
N ALA A 159 -37.75 -22.47 -4.57
CA ALA A 159 -37.53 -23.92 -4.54
C ALA A 159 -38.26 -24.56 -3.35
N GLY A 160 -38.18 -23.94 -2.16
CA GLY A 160 -38.94 -24.36 -0.99
C GLY A 160 -40.46 -24.29 -1.20
N GLU A 161 -40.96 -23.27 -1.89
CA GLU A 161 -42.39 -23.18 -2.25
C GLU A 161 -42.80 -24.21 -3.30
N ALA A 162 -41.98 -24.47 -4.32
CA ALA A 162 -42.21 -25.49 -5.32
C ALA A 162 -42.24 -26.88 -4.68
N ASN A 163 -41.29 -27.18 -3.78
CA ASN A 163 -41.27 -28.44 -3.04
C ASN A 163 -42.48 -28.59 -2.12
N ARG A 164 -42.92 -27.53 -1.44
CA ARG A 164 -44.17 -27.55 -0.65
C ARG A 164 -45.41 -27.77 -1.51
N ARG A 165 -45.49 -27.17 -2.71
CA ARG A 165 -46.57 -27.43 -3.67
C ARG A 165 -46.52 -28.87 -4.18
N ASN A 166 -45.32 -29.41 -4.42
CA ASN A 166 -45.12 -30.79 -4.88
C ASN A 166 -45.35 -31.85 -3.79
N ASN A 167 -45.20 -31.50 -2.51
CA ASN A 167 -45.54 -32.37 -1.37
C ASN A 167 -47.01 -32.24 -0.93
N GLY A 168 -47.72 -31.20 -1.36
CA GLY A 168 -49.16 -30.99 -1.12
C GLY A 168 -50.06 -31.61 -2.20
N MET A 169 -49.53 -31.75 -3.43
CA MET A 169 -49.91 -32.85 -4.29
C MET A 169 -49.29 -34.10 -3.66
N GLY A 170 -50.06 -35.16 -3.40
CA GLY A 170 -49.46 -36.44 -3.02
C GLY A 170 -48.37 -36.81 -4.04
N GLU A 171 -47.34 -37.54 -3.60
CA GLU A 171 -46.28 -38.06 -4.46
C GLU A 171 -46.84 -38.34 -5.87
N PRO A 172 -46.33 -37.72 -6.95
CA PRO A 172 -46.90 -37.86 -8.30
C PRO A 172 -47.03 -39.30 -8.80
N TRP A 173 -46.48 -40.26 -8.06
CA TRP A 173 -46.41 -41.69 -8.31
C TRP A 173 -47.33 -42.52 -7.41
N ALA A 174 -48.05 -41.93 -6.47
CA ALA A 174 -48.98 -42.67 -5.60
C ALA A 174 -50.13 -43.32 -6.39
N ASP A 175 -50.42 -42.79 -7.59
CA ASP A 175 -51.37 -43.35 -8.58
C ASP A 175 -50.65 -44.00 -9.79
N ALA A 176 -49.32 -44.14 -9.78
CA ALA A 176 -48.59 -44.76 -10.88
C ALA A 176 -48.66 -46.29 -10.82
N ASP A 177 -48.66 -46.94 -12.00
CA ASP A 177 -48.65 -48.40 -12.11
C ASP A 177 -47.51 -49.02 -11.27
N PRO A 178 -47.78 -50.08 -10.49
CA PRO A 178 -46.80 -50.68 -9.59
C PRO A 178 -45.54 -51.20 -10.31
N ASP A 179 -45.68 -51.54 -11.59
CA ASP A 179 -44.57 -51.98 -12.44
C ASP A 179 -43.62 -50.83 -12.80
N LEU A 180 -44.15 -49.62 -13.02
CA LEU A 180 -43.35 -48.43 -13.31
C LEU A 180 -42.59 -47.96 -12.05
N ALA A 181 -43.21 -48.05 -10.89
CA ALA A 181 -42.56 -47.76 -9.61
C ALA A 181 -41.39 -48.74 -9.33
N ALA A 182 -41.57 -50.02 -9.64
CA ALA A 182 -40.52 -51.02 -9.51
C ALA A 182 -39.35 -50.77 -10.49
N GLU A 183 -39.64 -50.38 -11.74
CA GLU A 183 -38.62 -50.05 -12.75
C GLU A 183 -37.81 -48.80 -12.34
N ILE A 184 -38.46 -47.78 -11.79
CA ILE A 184 -37.77 -46.56 -11.31
C ILE A 184 -36.83 -46.90 -10.15
N VAL A 185 -37.27 -47.70 -9.17
CA VAL A 185 -36.42 -48.10 -8.03
C VAL A 185 -35.18 -48.88 -8.50
N GLU A 186 -35.35 -49.74 -9.50
CA GLU A 186 -34.24 -50.49 -10.09
C GLU A 186 -33.28 -49.57 -10.86
N LEU A 187 -33.79 -48.63 -11.66
CA LEU A 187 -32.97 -47.64 -12.36
C LEU A 187 -32.22 -46.74 -11.39
N GLU A 188 -32.84 -46.31 -10.29
CA GLU A 188 -32.16 -45.54 -9.25
C GLU A 188 -31.06 -46.35 -8.55
N ALA A 189 -31.31 -47.64 -8.29
CA ALA A 189 -30.30 -48.52 -7.72
C ALA A 189 -29.09 -48.66 -8.66
N GLN A 190 -29.33 -48.76 -9.96
CA GLN A 190 -28.30 -48.82 -10.99
C GLN A 190 -27.52 -47.51 -11.12
N VAL A 191 -28.20 -46.35 -11.05
CA VAL A 191 -27.55 -45.02 -11.05
C VAL A 191 -26.73 -44.81 -9.78
N ARG A 192 -27.23 -45.22 -8.61
CA ARG A 192 -26.45 -45.16 -7.36
C ARG A 192 -25.22 -46.07 -7.43
N ALA A 193 -25.34 -47.25 -8.04
CA ALA A 193 -24.21 -48.15 -8.25
C ALA A 193 -23.20 -47.61 -9.28
N SER A 194 -23.64 -46.92 -10.34
CA SER A 194 -22.74 -46.29 -11.31
C SER A 194 -22.03 -45.07 -10.71
N ARG A 195 -22.72 -44.22 -9.95
CA ARG A 195 -22.12 -43.10 -9.21
C ARG A 195 -21.05 -43.55 -8.22
N LYS A 196 -21.32 -44.61 -7.44
CA LYS A 196 -20.33 -45.20 -6.53
C LYS A 196 -19.09 -45.69 -7.27
N ARG A 197 -19.26 -46.36 -8.41
CA ARG A 197 -18.15 -46.81 -9.26
C ARG A 197 -17.34 -45.64 -9.81
N TRP A 198 -18.02 -44.60 -10.31
CA TRP A 198 -17.38 -43.39 -10.82
C TRP A 198 -16.56 -42.69 -9.74
N ARG A 199 -17.10 -42.55 -8.52
CA ARG A 199 -16.37 -41.94 -7.39
C ARG A 199 -15.10 -42.70 -7.04
N VAL A 200 -15.14 -44.04 -7.06
CA VAL A 200 -13.95 -44.87 -6.84
C VAL A 200 -12.92 -44.66 -7.94
N VAL A 201 -13.33 -44.66 -9.22
CA VAL A 201 -12.43 -44.46 -10.36
C VAL A 201 -11.83 -43.05 -10.36
N LYS A 202 -12.61 -42.02 -10.04
CA LYS A 202 -12.13 -40.64 -9.94
C LYS A 202 -11.17 -40.45 -8.78
N GLY A 203 -11.50 -41.01 -7.61
CA GLY A 203 -10.62 -40.97 -6.43
C GLY A 203 -9.29 -41.69 -6.65
N THR A 204 -9.28 -42.83 -7.34
CA THR A 204 -8.02 -43.52 -7.66
C THR A 204 -7.20 -42.79 -8.73
N ALA A 205 -7.84 -42.22 -9.75
CA ALA A 205 -7.16 -41.43 -10.77
C ALA A 205 -6.53 -40.14 -10.19
N SER A 206 -7.26 -39.41 -9.35
CA SER A 206 -6.77 -38.21 -8.66
C SER A 206 -5.59 -38.53 -7.74
N ALA A 207 -5.70 -39.60 -6.93
CA ALA A 207 -4.61 -40.04 -6.05
C ALA A 207 -3.34 -40.46 -6.83
N PHE A 208 -3.50 -41.11 -7.99
CA PHE A 208 -2.37 -41.50 -8.83
C PHE A 208 -1.69 -40.28 -9.46
N VAL A 209 -2.45 -39.34 -10.02
CA VAL A 209 -1.91 -38.13 -10.65
C VAL A 209 -1.22 -37.24 -9.62
N ALA A 210 -1.85 -36.98 -8.47
CA ALA A 210 -1.27 -36.19 -7.39
C ALA A 210 -0.04 -36.87 -6.75
N GLY A 211 -0.05 -38.20 -6.62
CA GLY A 211 1.06 -38.99 -6.08
C GLY A 211 2.24 -39.22 -7.04
N SER A 212 2.04 -39.01 -8.34
CA SER A 212 3.07 -39.24 -9.37
C SER A 212 4.17 -38.18 -9.42
N GLY A 213 3.98 -37.04 -8.73
CA GLY A 213 4.93 -35.92 -8.74
C GLY A 213 4.93 -35.09 -10.03
N ILE A 214 3.99 -35.34 -10.96
CA ILE A 214 3.76 -34.51 -12.14
C ILE A 214 3.13 -33.17 -11.74
N ASP A 215 3.49 -32.06 -12.38
CA ASP A 215 2.94 -30.72 -12.10
C ASP A 215 1.54 -30.56 -12.72
N TRP A 216 0.57 -31.28 -12.15
CA TRP A 216 -0.84 -31.29 -12.57
C TRP A 216 -1.54 -29.94 -12.39
N ALA A 217 -0.96 -29.02 -11.62
CA ALA A 217 -1.54 -27.70 -11.39
C ALA A 217 -1.45 -26.80 -12.62
N ARG A 218 -0.50 -27.04 -13.54
CA ARG A 218 -0.30 -26.21 -14.74
C ARG A 218 -1.02 -26.72 -15.99
N ASP A 219 -1.40 -27.99 -16.01
CA ASP A 219 -2.14 -28.62 -17.11
C ASP A 219 -3.65 -28.59 -16.80
N ALA A 220 -4.45 -28.06 -17.74
CA ALA A 220 -5.89 -27.94 -17.56
C ALA A 220 -6.60 -29.31 -17.51
N GLU A 221 -6.11 -30.31 -18.24
CA GLU A 221 -6.71 -31.65 -18.26
C GLU A 221 -6.42 -32.42 -16.96
N LEU A 222 -5.19 -32.32 -16.45
CA LEU A 222 -4.81 -32.97 -15.19
C LEU A 222 -5.42 -32.27 -13.97
N ARG A 223 -5.60 -30.95 -14.04
CA ARG A 223 -6.27 -30.18 -13.00
C ARG A 223 -7.74 -30.59 -12.86
N ASP A 224 -8.45 -30.83 -13.96
CA ASP A 224 -9.84 -31.29 -13.96
C ASP A 224 -10.00 -32.73 -13.42
N ILE A 225 -9.00 -33.59 -13.68
CA ILE A 225 -8.99 -34.96 -13.14
C ILE A 225 -8.76 -34.96 -11.62
N VAL A 226 -7.94 -34.04 -11.10
CA VAL A 226 -7.57 -33.99 -9.68
C VAL A 226 -8.59 -33.21 -8.84
N LEU A 227 -9.11 -32.10 -9.36
CA LEU A 227 -10.12 -31.30 -8.66
C LEU A 227 -11.50 -31.92 -8.82
N ASP A 228 -12.15 -32.21 -7.70
CA ASP A 228 -13.59 -32.44 -7.71
C ASP A 228 -14.29 -31.10 -7.95
N ALA A 229 -15.08 -31.01 -9.03
CA ALA A 229 -16.17 -30.03 -9.07
C ALA A 229 -17.03 -30.35 -7.84
N GLU A 230 -17.16 -29.37 -6.95
CA GLU A 230 -17.86 -29.51 -5.68
C GLU A 230 -19.16 -30.31 -5.88
N ASP A 231 -19.32 -31.37 -5.09
CA ASP A 231 -20.47 -32.28 -5.16
C ASP A 231 -21.79 -31.49 -5.13
N ASP A 232 -22.54 -31.52 -6.24
CA ASP A 232 -23.97 -31.21 -6.32
C ASP A 232 -24.78 -32.27 -5.56
N ASP A 233 -24.56 -32.38 -4.24
CA ASP A 233 -25.40 -33.15 -3.31
C ASP A 233 -25.77 -32.22 -2.12
N ILE A 234 -26.57 -31.19 -2.41
CA ILE A 234 -27.66 -30.72 -1.51
C ILE A 234 -28.95 -31.35 -2.01
#